data_AF-A0A9X9LNX8-F1
#
_entry.id   AF-A0A9X9LNX8-F1
#
_cell.length_a   1.000
_cell.length_b   1.000
_cell.length_c   1.000
_cell.angle_alpha   90.00
_cell.angle_beta   90.00
_cell.angle_gamma   90.00
#
_symmetry.space_group_name_H-M   'P 1'
#
loop_
_entity.id
_entity.type
_entity.pdbx_description
1 polymer ?
#
loop_
_entity_poly.entity_id
_entity_poly.type
_entity_poly.pdbx_seq_one_letter_code
_entity_poly.pdbx_strand_id
1 'polypeptide(L)'
;VYASPKKDSPHKASVKVNELSLYSVPEGQSKYVEEPRTPLEESISHLRHYCEPYTSWCQEMYSQTKPKMQSLVQWGLGSYEYLQNAPPGFFPRLGVISFAGIVGLLLARGSKIKKLVYPPGFMGLAASLYYPQQAIVFVQVSGEKLYDWGLRGYIVIEDLWKENFQKPGNVKNSPGNK
;
A
#
# COMPACT_ATOMS: atom_id res chain seq x y z
N VAL A 1 -49.14 -46.45 -6.92
CA VAL A 1 -49.72 -47.80 -6.98
C VAL A 1 -49.74 -48.35 -5.57
N TYR A 2 -50.92 -48.66 -5.01
CA TYR A 2 -51.07 -49.20 -3.66
C TYR A 2 -50.79 -50.71 -3.63
N ALA A 3 -50.21 -51.23 -2.56
CA ALA A 3 -50.20 -52.66 -2.25
C ALA A 3 -50.46 -52.91 -0.75
N SER A 4 -51.41 -53.82 -0.51
CA SER A 4 -52.03 -54.21 0.76
C SER A 4 -51.17 -55.22 1.56
N PRO A 5 -51.27 -55.28 2.91
CA PRO A 5 -50.50 -56.25 3.70
C PRO A 5 -51.25 -57.57 3.83
N LYS A 6 -50.57 -58.69 3.55
CA LYS A 6 -50.98 -60.02 4.02
C LYS A 6 -49.97 -60.54 5.06
N LYS A 7 -50.47 -60.66 6.30
CA LYS A 7 -50.07 -61.61 7.35
C LYS A 7 -50.26 -63.06 6.85
N ASP A 8 -49.58 -64.12 7.29
CA ASP A 8 -48.56 -64.45 8.29
C ASP A 8 -47.89 -65.78 7.84
N SER A 9 -46.64 -66.07 8.23
CA SER A 9 -46.23 -67.36 8.83
C SER A 9 -44.75 -67.38 9.22
N PRO A 10 -44.35 -68.15 10.25
CA PRO A 10 -43.10 -67.95 10.97
C PRO A 10 -42.03 -68.93 10.48
N HIS A 11 -41.16 -68.48 9.58
CA HIS A 11 -39.89 -69.17 9.37
C HIS A 11 -38.82 -68.49 10.21
N LYS A 12 -38.23 -69.27 11.14
CA LYS A 12 -37.01 -68.94 11.88
C LYS A 12 -35.89 -68.62 10.89
N ALA A 13 -35.81 -67.36 10.47
CA ALA A 13 -34.65 -66.80 9.80
C ALA A 13 -33.73 -66.29 10.91
N SER A 14 -32.56 -66.91 11.06
CA SER A 14 -31.50 -66.38 11.91
C SER A 14 -31.00 -65.07 11.29
N VAL A 15 -31.64 -63.95 11.63
CA VAL A 15 -31.15 -62.63 11.22
C VAL A 15 -29.92 -62.32 12.06
N LYS A 16 -28.78 -62.04 11.41
CA LYS A 16 -27.54 -61.70 12.11
C LYS A 16 -27.72 -60.37 12.83
N VAL A 17 -27.34 -60.31 14.10
CA VAL A 17 -27.45 -59.11 14.96
C VAL A 17 -26.75 -57.88 14.34
N ASN A 18 -25.70 -58.11 13.53
CA ASN A 18 -24.97 -57.06 12.81
C ASN A 18 -25.78 -56.34 11.72
N GLU A 19 -26.91 -56.89 11.26
CA GLU A 19 -27.79 -56.22 10.29
C GLU A 19 -28.92 -55.43 10.96
N LEU A 20 -29.14 -55.61 12.27
CA LEU A 20 -30.13 -54.85 13.07
C LEU A 20 -29.53 -53.66 13.81
N SER A 21 -28.22 -53.42 13.71
CA SER A 21 -27.62 -52.25 14.33
C SER A 21 -28.01 -50.98 13.55
N LEU A 22 -28.71 -50.06 14.20
CA LEU A 22 -29.11 -48.75 13.65
C LEU A 22 -27.94 -47.89 13.14
N TYR A 23 -26.71 -48.27 13.46
CA TYR A 23 -25.48 -47.56 13.08
C TYR A 23 -24.55 -48.39 12.19
N SER A 24 -24.89 -49.65 11.86
CA SER A 24 -24.10 -50.41 10.89
C SER A 24 -24.48 -50.00 9.48
N VAL A 25 -23.53 -49.39 8.77
CA VAL A 25 -23.66 -49.13 7.33
C VAL A 25 -23.67 -50.49 6.63
N PRO A 26 -24.73 -50.85 5.89
CA PRO A 26 -24.76 -52.13 5.19
C PRO A 26 -23.59 -52.21 4.20
N GLU A 27 -22.89 -53.36 4.16
CA GLU A 27 -21.85 -53.68 3.16
C GLU A 27 -22.45 -53.89 1.75
N GLY A 28 -23.48 -53.13 1.39
CA GLY A 28 -23.85 -52.93 0.01
C GLY A 28 -22.70 -52.17 -0.64
N GLN A 29 -22.20 -52.69 -1.76
CA GLN A 29 -21.20 -52.04 -2.59
C GLN A 29 -21.74 -50.68 -3.07
N SER A 30 -21.68 -49.65 -2.23
CA SER A 30 -21.80 -48.27 -2.65
C SER A 30 -20.50 -47.95 -3.39
N LYS A 31 -20.39 -48.47 -4.61
CA LYS A 31 -19.44 -47.97 -5.57
C LYS A 31 -19.73 -46.48 -5.66
N TYR A 32 -18.80 -45.65 -5.20
CA TYR A 32 -18.85 -44.22 -5.45
C TYR A 32 -18.90 -44.09 -6.98
N VAL A 33 -20.10 -43.91 -7.51
CA VAL A 33 -20.30 -43.57 -8.90
C VAL A 33 -19.94 -42.10 -8.93
N GLU A 34 -18.71 -41.83 -9.34
CA GLU A 34 -18.30 -40.49 -9.71
C GLU A 34 -19.34 -40.00 -10.72
N GLU A 35 -20.15 -39.02 -10.28
CA GLU A 35 -21.24 -38.44 -11.06
C GLU A 35 -20.66 -38.14 -12.46
N PRO A 36 -21.30 -38.60 -13.57
CA PRO A 36 -20.74 -38.41 -14.91
C PRO A 36 -20.44 -36.93 -15.10
N ARG A 37 -19.15 -36.60 -15.29
CA ARG A 37 -18.61 -35.23 -15.26
C ARG A 37 -19.58 -34.27 -15.93
N THR A 38 -20.18 -33.42 -15.12
CA THR A 38 -21.04 -32.39 -15.67
C THR A 38 -20.15 -31.44 -16.49
N PRO A 39 -20.62 -30.91 -17.64
CA PRO A 39 -19.81 -30.01 -18.46
C PRO A 39 -19.32 -28.78 -17.69
N LEU A 40 -20.02 -28.41 -16.61
CA LEU A 40 -19.59 -27.38 -15.67
C LEU A 40 -18.38 -27.81 -14.83
N GLU A 41 -18.35 -29.03 -14.28
CA GLU A 41 -17.19 -29.54 -13.55
C GLU A 41 -15.95 -29.66 -14.43
N GLU A 42 -16.12 -30.04 -15.70
CA GLU A 42 -15.01 -30.11 -16.64
C GLU A 42 -14.46 -28.70 -16.95
N SER A 43 -15.33 -27.72 -17.18
CA SER A 43 -14.90 -26.32 -17.38
C SER A 43 -14.21 -25.71 -16.15
N ILE A 44 -14.71 -25.98 -14.94
CA ILE A 44 -14.10 -25.56 -13.67
C ILE A 44 -12.75 -26.26 -13.48
N SER A 45 -12.64 -27.53 -13.84
CA SER A 45 -11.40 -28.29 -13.78
C SER A 45 -10.35 -27.75 -14.75
N HIS A 46 -10.74 -27.43 -15.99
CA HIS A 46 -9.86 -26.78 -16.97
C HIS A 46 -9.38 -25.40 -16.50
N LEU A 47 -10.29 -24.58 -15.95
CA LEU A 47 -9.94 -23.29 -15.36
C LEU A 47 -8.98 -23.45 -14.18
N ARG A 48 -9.21 -24.42 -13.30
CA ARG A 48 -8.33 -24.70 -12.16
C ARG A 48 -6.94 -25.10 -12.63
N HIS A 49 -6.84 -26.03 -13.57
CA HIS A 49 -5.54 -26.45 -14.11
C HIS A 49 -4.81 -25.33 -14.84
N TYR A 50 -5.53 -24.42 -15.50
CA TYR A 50 -4.93 -23.24 -16.12
C TYR A 50 -4.45 -22.20 -15.08
N CYS A 51 -5.19 -22.03 -13.98
CA CYS A 51 -4.83 -21.11 -12.91
C CYS A 51 -3.77 -21.66 -11.95
N GLU A 52 -3.65 -22.98 -11.80
CA GLU A 52 -2.67 -23.67 -10.95
C GLU A 52 -1.22 -23.14 -11.14
N PRO A 53 -0.66 -23.07 -12.36
CA PRO A 53 0.69 -22.54 -12.57
C PRO A 53 0.79 -21.03 -12.26
N TYR A 54 -0.28 -20.26 -12.43
CA TYR A 54 -0.29 -18.84 -12.09
C TYR A 54 -0.29 -18.63 -10.57
N THR A 55 -1.06 -19.45 -9.85
CA THR A 55 -1.08 -19.41 -8.38
C THR A 55 0.27 -19.80 -7.78
N SER A 56 0.95 -20.82 -8.32
CA SER A 56 2.29 -21.20 -7.86
C SER A 56 3.34 -20.12 -8.12
N TRP A 57 3.29 -19.47 -9.29
CA TRP A 57 4.19 -18.36 -9.62
C TRP A 57 3.97 -17.13 -8.71
N CYS A 58 2.71 -16.75 -8.49
CA CYS A 58 2.37 -15.66 -7.56
C CYS A 58 2.83 -15.99 -6.13
N GLN A 59 2.65 -17.23 -5.68
CA GLN A 59 3.10 -17.67 -4.36
C GLN A 59 4.63 -17.60 -4.22
N GLU A 60 5.37 -18.00 -5.26
CA GLU A 60 6.83 -17.91 -5.29
C GLU A 60 7.30 -16.45 -5.27
N MET A 61 6.76 -15.59 -6.14
CA MET A 61 7.09 -14.16 -6.17
C MET A 61 6.74 -13.46 -4.86
N TYR A 62 5.61 -13.80 -4.25
CA TYR A 62 5.23 -13.30 -2.94
C TYR A 62 6.23 -13.76 -1.86
N SER A 63 6.63 -15.03 -1.89
CA SER A 63 7.62 -15.56 -0.93
C SER A 63 8.99 -14.88 -1.07
N GLN A 64 9.41 -14.48 -2.28
CA GLN A 64 10.67 -13.77 -2.51
C GLN A 64 10.60 -12.27 -2.14
N THR A 65 9.44 -11.64 -2.33
CA THR A 65 9.25 -10.20 -2.05
C THR A 65 8.88 -9.93 -0.59
N LYS A 66 8.22 -10.88 0.09
CA LYS A 66 7.88 -10.82 1.52
C LYS A 66 9.09 -10.49 2.42
N PRO A 67 10.25 -11.16 2.34
CA PRO A 67 11.39 -10.83 3.19
C PRO A 67 11.97 -9.45 2.87
N LYS A 68 11.96 -9.02 1.60
CA LYS A 68 12.42 -7.67 1.21
C LYS A 68 11.50 -6.61 1.82
N MET A 69 10.19 -6.79 1.72
CA MET A 69 9.22 -5.88 2.33
C MET A 69 9.33 -5.87 3.85
N GLN A 70 9.48 -7.04 4.48
CA GLN A 70 9.72 -7.11 5.93
C GLN A 70 11.02 -6.40 6.32
N SER A 71 12.12 -6.58 5.56
CA SER A 71 13.38 -5.87 5.83
C SER A 71 13.24 -4.35 5.67
N LEU A 72 12.45 -3.89 4.71
CA LEU A 72 12.24 -2.47 4.45
C LEU A 72 11.34 -1.84 5.50
N VAL A 73 10.32 -2.57 5.96
CA VAL A 73 9.47 -2.17 7.09
C VAL A 73 10.28 -2.16 8.39
N GLN A 74 11.13 -3.16 8.64
CA GLN A 74 12.00 -3.21 9.82
C GLN A 74 13.04 -2.10 9.80
N TRP A 75 13.67 -1.86 8.64
CA TRP A 75 14.59 -0.74 8.43
C TRP A 75 13.88 0.61 8.62
N GLY A 76 12.66 0.74 8.11
CA GLY A 76 11.83 1.93 8.27
C GLY A 76 11.42 2.17 9.71
N LEU A 77 10.99 1.12 10.44
CA LEU A 77 10.65 1.19 11.85
C LEU A 77 11.86 1.55 12.71
N GLY A 78 13.02 0.92 12.48
CA GLY A 78 14.25 1.25 13.19
C GLY A 78 14.74 2.67 12.89
N SER A 79 14.59 3.12 11.63
CA SER A 79 14.89 4.50 11.26
C SER A 79 13.92 5.49 11.89
N TYR A 80 12.63 5.15 11.98
CA TYR A 80 11.60 5.98 12.60
C TYR A 80 11.84 6.12 14.11
N GLU A 81 12.13 5.02 14.81
CA GLU A 81 12.43 5.04 16.24
C GLU A 81 13.70 5.87 16.54
N TYR A 82 14.69 5.82 15.65
CA TYR A 82 15.89 6.65 15.71
C TYR A 82 15.59 8.14 15.45
N LEU A 83 14.70 8.45 14.51
CA LEU A 83 14.25 9.82 14.24
C LEU A 83 13.37 10.37 15.38
N GLN A 84 12.59 9.52 16.03
CA GLN A 84 11.74 9.88 17.16
C GLN A 84 12.55 10.19 18.43
N ASN A 85 13.66 9.46 18.65
CA ASN A 85 14.58 9.69 19.77
C ASN A 85 15.84 10.47 19.37
N ALA A 86 15.75 11.29 18.32
CA ALA A 86 16.93 11.90 17.74
C ALA A 86 17.63 12.87 18.74
N PRO A 87 18.96 12.76 18.91
CA PRO A 87 19.70 13.67 19.78
C PRO A 87 19.64 15.11 19.23
N PRO A 88 19.68 16.12 20.11
CA PRO A 88 19.58 17.52 19.72
C PRO A 88 20.70 17.87 18.73
N GLY A 89 20.32 18.15 17.48
CA GLY A 89 21.26 18.47 16.39
C GLY A 89 21.27 17.49 15.21
N PHE A 90 20.51 16.39 15.25
CA PHE A 90 20.42 15.46 14.11
C PHE A 90 19.75 16.08 12.87
N PHE A 91 18.57 16.68 13.02
CA PHE A 91 17.83 17.28 11.90
C PHE A 91 18.57 18.44 11.22
N PRO A 92 19.21 19.38 11.94
CA PRO A 92 20.05 20.40 11.31
C PRO A 92 21.18 19.80 10.48
N ARG A 93 21.87 18.76 11.00
CA ARG A 93 22.97 18.10 10.28
C ARG A 93 22.48 17.34 9.05
N LEU A 94 21.39 16.58 9.18
CA LEU A 94 20.78 15.85 8.07
C LEU A 94 20.24 16.81 7.00
N GLY A 95 19.67 17.94 7.42
CA GLY A 95 19.22 19.02 6.54
C GLY A 95 20.38 19.60 5.75
N VAL A 96 21.50 19.93 6.41
CA VAL A 96 22.69 20.45 5.71
C VAL A 96 23.29 19.41 4.76
N ILE A 97 23.38 18.14 5.17
CA ILE A 97 23.93 17.05 4.33
C ILE A 97 23.04 16.81 3.09
N SER A 98 21.73 16.73 3.28
CA SER A 98 20.78 16.51 2.18
C SER A 98 20.74 17.71 1.23
N PHE A 99 20.73 18.92 1.77
CA PHE A 99 20.79 20.14 0.97
C PHE A 99 22.10 20.24 0.18
N ALA A 100 23.24 19.98 0.83
CA ALA A 100 24.54 19.94 0.15
C ALA A 100 24.59 18.86 -0.93
N GLY A 101 23.96 17.70 -0.72
CA GLY A 101 23.86 16.63 -1.71
C GLY A 101 23.02 17.02 -2.93
N ILE A 102 21.85 17.65 -2.72
CA ILE A 102 20.97 18.13 -3.80
C ILE A 102 21.67 19.24 -4.58
N VAL A 103 22.26 20.21 -3.89
CA VAL A 103 23.03 21.30 -4.51
C VAL A 103 24.21 20.73 -5.30
N GLY A 104 24.94 19.76 -4.73
CA GLY A 104 26.03 19.05 -5.40
C GLY A 104 25.57 18.32 -6.65
N LEU A 105 24.42 17.64 -6.61
CA LEU A 105 23.83 16.97 -7.77
C LEU A 105 23.42 17.96 -8.87
N LEU A 106 22.82 19.11 -8.49
CA LEU A 106 22.42 20.15 -9.43
C LEU A 106 23.64 20.82 -10.10
N LEU A 107 24.73 21.01 -9.36
CA LEU A 107 25.99 21.52 -9.90
C LEU A 107 26.69 20.47 -10.78
N ALA A 108 26.70 19.20 -10.36
CA ALA A 108 27.34 18.10 -11.07
C ALA A 108 26.62 17.72 -12.37
N ARG A 109 25.29 17.84 -12.42
CA ARG A 109 24.47 17.50 -13.59
C ARG A 109 24.55 18.53 -14.73
N GLY A 110 25.53 19.43 -14.71
CA GLY A 110 26.20 19.92 -15.91
C GLY A 110 25.36 20.63 -16.98
N SER A 111 24.15 21.09 -16.68
CA SER A 111 23.34 21.88 -17.61
C SER A 111 23.50 23.36 -17.30
N LYS A 112 23.13 24.24 -18.25
CA LYS A 112 23.42 25.69 -18.32
C LYS A 112 23.12 26.51 -17.05
N ILE A 113 22.45 25.93 -16.06
CA ILE A 113 22.25 26.41 -14.69
C ILE A 113 23.57 26.84 -14.04
N LYS A 114 24.68 26.12 -14.22
CA LYS A 114 25.98 26.56 -13.66
C LYS A 114 26.43 27.92 -14.23
N LYS A 115 26.11 28.21 -15.50
CA LYS A 115 26.47 29.48 -16.15
C LYS A 115 25.60 30.64 -15.65
N LEU A 116 24.42 30.34 -15.11
CA LEU A 116 23.45 31.32 -14.64
C LEU A 116 23.61 31.59 -13.14
N VAL A 117 23.89 30.57 -12.35
CA VAL A 117 23.99 30.67 -10.88
C VAL A 117 25.39 31.02 -10.40
N TYR A 118 26.44 30.55 -11.10
CA TYR A 118 27.82 30.75 -10.66
C TYR A 118 28.28 32.23 -10.70
N PRO A 119 28.05 33.01 -11.77
CA PRO A 119 28.47 34.41 -11.80
C PRO A 119 27.80 35.31 -10.74
N PRO A 120 26.46 35.33 -10.58
CA PRO A 120 25.84 36.16 -9.56
C PRO A 120 26.13 35.65 -8.15
N GLY A 121 26.23 34.32 -7.95
CA GLY A 121 26.61 33.74 -6.66
C GLY A 121 28.03 34.14 -6.24
N PHE A 122 29.00 34.06 -7.16
CA PHE A 122 30.38 34.47 -6.91
C PHE A 122 30.50 35.98 -6.70
N MET A 123 29.80 36.78 -7.50
CA MET A 123 29.79 38.25 -7.38
C MET A 123 29.15 38.70 -6.05
N GLY A 124 28.06 38.05 -5.62
CA GLY A 124 27.43 38.30 -4.32
C GLY A 124 28.33 37.90 -3.14
N LEU A 125 29.02 36.75 -3.23
CA LEU A 125 29.98 36.33 -2.21
C LEU A 125 31.18 37.27 -2.11
N ALA A 126 31.74 37.68 -3.25
CA ALA A 126 32.84 38.64 -3.29
C ALA A 126 32.43 40.00 -2.70
N ALA A 127 31.24 40.49 -3.05
CA ALA A 127 30.70 41.74 -2.51
C ALA A 127 30.44 41.65 -0.99
N SER A 128 29.98 40.49 -0.50
CA SER A 128 29.76 40.25 0.93
C SER A 128 31.07 40.27 1.73
N LEU A 129 32.13 39.65 1.19
CA LEU A 129 33.46 39.65 1.82
C LEU A 129 34.11 41.03 1.81
N TYR A 130 33.92 41.80 0.74
CA TYR A 130 34.53 43.12 0.58
C TYR A 130 33.78 44.23 1.36
N TYR A 131 32.45 44.11 1.53
CA TYR A 131 31.62 45.06 2.30
C TYR A 131 30.64 44.36 3.25
N PRO A 132 31.13 43.80 4.38
CA PRO A 132 30.32 43.00 5.29
C PRO A 132 29.17 43.80 5.95
N GLN A 133 29.38 45.09 6.23
CA GLN A 133 28.37 45.96 6.86
C GLN A 133 27.14 46.17 5.97
N GLN A 134 27.36 46.32 4.65
CA GLN A 134 26.28 46.50 3.69
C GLN A 134 25.54 45.19 3.45
N ALA A 135 26.26 44.06 3.45
CA ALA A 135 25.66 42.74 3.34
C ALA A 135 24.74 42.40 4.53
N ILE A 136 25.15 42.73 5.76
CA ILE A 136 24.34 42.48 6.96
C ILE A 136 23.01 43.25 6.90
N VAL A 137 23.07 44.55 6.59
CA VAL A 137 21.86 45.39 6.48
C VAL A 137 20.96 44.89 5.35
N PHE A 138 21.55 44.55 4.20
CA PHE A 138 20.80 43.99 3.08
C PHE A 138 20.14 42.66 3.44
N VAL A 139 20.84 41.79 4.17
CA VAL A 139 20.31 40.49 4.64
C VAL A 139 19.18 40.68 5.64
N GLN A 140 19.27 41.65 6.56
CA GLN A 140 18.19 41.92 7.52
C GLN A 140 16.93 42.42 6.79
N VAL A 141 17.07 43.46 5.97
CA VAL A 141 15.94 44.04 5.22
C VAL A 141 15.33 43.02 4.25
N SER A 142 16.17 42.27 3.52
CA SER A 142 15.69 41.23 2.61
C SER A 142 15.11 40.04 3.36
N GLY A 143 15.66 39.71 4.52
CA GLY A 143 15.23 38.60 5.37
C GLY A 143 13.82 38.81 5.90
N GLU A 144 13.49 40.01 6.37
CA GLU A 144 12.12 40.36 6.80
C GLU A 144 11.12 40.24 5.64
N LYS A 145 11.48 40.74 4.45
CA LYS A 145 10.61 40.63 3.27
C LYS A 145 10.43 39.19 2.79
N LEU A 146 11.49 38.39 2.82
CA LEU A 146 11.43 36.98 2.45
C LEU A 146 10.57 36.19 3.46
N TYR A 147 10.67 36.53 4.74
CA TYR A 147 9.88 35.94 5.81
C TYR A 147 8.39 36.28 5.64
N ASP A 148 8.04 37.54 5.41
CA ASP A 148 6.66 37.96 5.15
C ASP A 148 6.07 37.26 3.92
N TRP A 149 6.86 37.17 2.83
CA TRP A 149 6.41 36.52 1.60
C TRP A 149 6.27 35.00 1.78
N GLY A 150 7.18 34.38 2.52
CA GLY A 150 7.13 32.97 2.90
C GLY A 150 5.93 32.65 3.78
N LEU A 151 5.67 33.49 4.80
CA LEU A 151 4.49 33.37 5.66
C LEU A 151 3.20 33.52 4.84
N ARG A 152 3.15 34.50 3.94
CA ARG A 152 1.99 34.70 3.05
C ARG A 152 1.80 33.53 2.09
N GLY A 153 2.88 32.99 1.53
CA GLY A 153 2.82 31.80 0.68
C GLY A 153 2.35 30.57 1.44
N TYR A 154 2.84 30.38 2.67
CA TYR A 154 2.39 29.30 3.55
C TYR A 154 0.90 29.42 3.86
N ILE A 155 0.41 30.61 4.25
CA ILE A 155 -1.02 30.86 4.52
C ILE A 155 -1.86 30.54 3.29
N VAL A 156 -1.45 30.97 2.09
CA VAL A 156 -2.18 30.69 0.85
C VAL A 156 -2.24 29.19 0.56
N ILE A 157 -1.13 28.46 0.75
CA ILE A 157 -1.10 27.01 0.55
C ILE A 157 -1.94 26.30 1.61
N GLU A 158 -1.88 26.75 2.86
CA GLU A 158 -2.68 26.22 3.96
C GLU A 158 -4.17 26.42 3.71
N ASP A 159 -4.57 27.60 3.24
CA ASP A 159 -5.95 27.91 2.87
C ASP A 159 -6.41 27.05 1.69
N LEU A 160 -5.61 26.92 0.63
CA LEU A 160 -5.92 26.03 -0.51
C LEU A 160 -6.05 24.56 -0.09
N TRP A 161 -5.18 24.11 0.81
CA TRP A 161 -5.24 22.75 1.35
C TRP A 161 -6.50 22.54 2.20
N LYS A 162 -6.81 23.49 3.09
CA LYS A 162 -8.04 23.46 3.90
C LYS A 162 -9.27 23.49 3.00
N GLU A 163 -9.36 24.36 2.00
CA GLU A 163 -10.50 24.39 1.08
C GLU A 163 -10.72 23.07 0.31
N ASN A 164 -9.64 22.38 -0.05
CA ASN A 164 -9.71 21.10 -0.76
C ASN A 164 -10.10 19.92 0.16
N PHE A 165 -9.64 19.91 1.41
CA PHE A 165 -9.89 18.80 2.34
C PHE A 165 -11.07 19.01 3.31
N GLN A 166 -11.45 20.26 3.63
CA GLN A 166 -12.60 20.60 4.49
C GLN A 166 -13.93 20.77 3.73
N LYS A 167 -14.03 20.42 2.46
CA LYS A 167 -15.33 20.20 1.81
C LYS A 167 -15.74 18.71 1.81
N PRO A 168 -16.09 18.08 2.95
CA PRO A 168 -16.90 16.87 2.92
C PRO A 168 -18.37 17.29 2.77
N GLY A 169 -18.94 17.02 1.60
CA GLY A 169 -20.37 16.80 1.41
C GLY A 169 -21.33 17.95 1.75
N ASN A 170 -21.56 18.87 0.82
CA ASN A 170 -22.90 19.41 0.63
C ASN A 170 -23.48 18.85 -0.67
N VAL A 171 -23.95 17.61 -0.58
CA VAL A 171 -24.97 17.08 -1.50
C VAL A 171 -26.31 17.42 -0.86
N LYS A 172 -27.07 18.35 -1.44
CA LYS A 172 -28.49 18.13 -1.75
C LYS A 172 -29.13 19.28 -2.55
N ASN A 173 -29.63 18.86 -3.72
CA ASN A 173 -30.90 19.23 -4.34
C ASN A 173 -30.97 20.47 -5.23
N SER A 174 -30.83 20.18 -6.53
CA SER A 174 -31.48 20.90 -7.62
C SER A 174 -33.01 20.97 -7.42
N PRO A 175 -33.67 22.13 -7.52
CA PRO A 175 -35.11 22.19 -7.69
C PRO A 175 -35.42 22.12 -9.18
N GLY A 176 -35.85 20.94 -9.62
CA GLY A 176 -36.57 20.78 -10.88
C GLY A 176 -37.99 21.36 -10.76
N ASN A 177 -38.35 22.11 -11.79
CA ASN A 177 -39.65 22.17 -12.46
C ASN A 177 -40.92 22.39 -11.61
N LYS A 178 -41.51 23.58 -11.75
CA LYS A 178 -42.95 23.77 -11.97
C LYS A 178 -43.16 24.94 -12.93
#